data_AF-A0A0D5NPJ6-F1
#
_entry.id   AF-A0A0D5NPJ6-F1
#
_cell.length_a   1.000
_cell.length_b   1.000
_cell.length_c   1.000
_cell.angle_alpha   90.00
_cell.angle_beta   90.00
_cell.angle_gamma   90.00
#
_symmetry.space_group_name_H-M   'P 1'
#
loop_
_entity.id
_entity.type
_entity.pdbx_description
1 polymer ?
#
loop_
_entity_poly.entity_id
_entity_poly.type
_entity_poly.pdbx_seq_one_letter_code
_entity_poly.pdbx_strand_id
1 'polypeptide(L)'
;MKLKWSPVIALLLAIQLPSSFTAAAAGAGLPGMKSYRVYQNDKPLQEFGPRKAVAYASAYCNSHVEKIETREWLWDNLPCYKVYQGGISQSEWEFVSYREALAKASALGTAQIRDLQKPGWVYAVLPRYRLYQGERAVHREHSLARALTYAATLSNSSIRAEDNRILWSNTKKLLALGWNGTSDSFSITSQLAGTQGLDIDSPTWFQLDKADGTLTDNSNDALAAAIKDKGLQLMPLVHNKFDMALTSAFLKDTAAQMKFISSLTSRLSGLKADGANLDFENIRSGPRPVYLIRHFLCRSAALGGNEAVGRSSAGKRALEREHRL
;
A
#
# COMPACT_ATOMS: atom_id res chain seq x y z
N MET A 1 -51.20 -11.84 -11.83
CA MET A 1 -52.23 -10.85 -11.42
C MET A 1 -51.99 -9.57 -12.21
N LYS A 2 -53.06 -9.04 -12.81
CA LYS A 2 -53.04 -8.02 -13.86
C LYS A 2 -52.84 -6.59 -13.33
N LEU A 3 -52.14 -5.80 -14.13
CA LEU A 3 -52.15 -4.34 -14.33
C LEU A 3 -53.27 -3.54 -13.62
N LYS A 4 -52.91 -2.37 -13.09
CA LYS A 4 -53.73 -1.15 -13.22
C LYS A 4 -52.85 0.09 -13.47
N TRP A 5 -52.83 0.51 -14.72
CA TRP A 5 -52.65 1.91 -15.10
C TRP A 5 -54.03 2.59 -15.06
N SER A 6 -54.08 3.87 -14.71
CA SER A 6 -55.22 4.74 -15.04
C SER A 6 -54.70 6.15 -15.33
N PRO A 7 -54.79 6.62 -16.58
CA PRO A 7 -54.72 8.02 -16.92
C PRO A 7 -56.11 8.64 -16.83
N VAL A 8 -56.23 9.83 -16.26
CA VAL A 8 -57.48 10.62 -16.34
C VAL A 8 -57.40 11.53 -17.56
N ILE A 9 -58.42 11.37 -18.40
CA ILE A 9 -58.68 12.02 -19.67
C ILE A 9 -59.60 13.24 -19.44
N ALA A 10 -59.34 14.29 -20.24
CA ALA A 10 -60.22 15.34 -20.76
C ALA A 10 -60.86 16.37 -19.81
N LEU A 11 -60.70 17.65 -20.16
CA LEU A 11 -61.76 18.35 -20.92
C LEU A 11 -61.20 19.58 -21.65
N LEU A 12 -61.26 19.53 -22.99
CA LEU A 12 -61.22 20.70 -23.86
C LEU A 12 -62.58 21.41 -23.76
N LEU A 13 -62.58 22.72 -23.50
CA LEU A 13 -63.70 23.58 -23.88
C LEU A 13 -63.14 24.75 -24.69
N ALA A 14 -63.35 24.68 -26.01
CA ALA A 14 -63.10 25.77 -26.92
C ALA A 14 -64.29 26.74 -26.88
N ILE A 15 -64.03 28.00 -26.55
CA ILE A 15 -64.93 29.11 -26.85
C ILE A 15 -64.13 30.06 -27.75
N GLN A 16 -64.49 30.08 -29.04
CA GLN A 16 -64.06 31.11 -29.97
C GLN A 16 -65.07 32.25 -29.95
N LEU A 17 -64.59 33.49 -29.83
CA LEU A 17 -65.20 34.69 -30.41
C LEU A 17 -64.09 35.64 -30.88
N PRO A 18 -64.30 36.36 -32.00
CA PRO A 18 -63.26 37.15 -32.65
C PRO A 18 -63.18 38.55 -32.02
N SER A 19 -61.97 39.06 -31.81
CA SER A 19 -61.75 40.48 -31.61
C SER A 19 -60.37 40.83 -32.13
N SER A 20 -60.37 41.47 -33.29
CA SER A 20 -59.24 42.17 -33.87
C SER A 20 -58.66 43.15 -32.85
N PHE A 21 -57.47 42.87 -32.34
CA PHE A 21 -56.63 43.89 -31.71
C PHE A 21 -55.40 44.09 -32.59
N THR A 22 -55.35 45.30 -33.12
CA THR A 22 -54.22 45.92 -33.80
C THR A 22 -52.92 45.68 -33.05
N ALA A 23 -51.87 45.33 -33.79
CA ALA A 23 -50.49 45.32 -33.31
C ALA A 23 -50.16 46.70 -32.71
N ALA A 24 -50.09 46.77 -31.38
CA ALA A 24 -49.47 47.89 -30.70
C ALA A 24 -47.96 47.81 -30.99
N ALA A 25 -47.44 48.86 -31.60
CA ALA A 25 -46.03 49.04 -31.87
C ALA A 25 -45.20 48.74 -30.61
N ALA A 26 -44.19 47.89 -30.77
CA ALA A 26 -43.15 47.69 -29.78
C ALA A 26 -42.55 49.05 -29.42
N GLY A 27 -42.80 49.49 -28.19
CA GLY A 27 -42.24 50.72 -27.67
C GLY A 27 -40.72 50.65 -27.71
N ALA A 28 -40.11 51.52 -28.50
CA ALA A 28 -38.73 51.91 -28.27
C ALA A 28 -38.66 52.45 -26.83
N GLY A 29 -37.92 51.75 -25.96
CA GLY A 29 -37.79 52.08 -24.55
C GLY A 29 -37.46 53.55 -24.33
N LEU A 30 -38.23 54.20 -23.46
CA LEU A 30 -38.01 55.58 -23.06
C LEU A 30 -36.58 55.75 -22.49
N PRO A 31 -35.84 56.80 -22.88
CA PRO A 31 -34.51 57.05 -22.35
C PRO A 31 -34.61 57.33 -20.85
N GLY A 32 -34.20 56.35 -20.03
CA GLY A 32 -34.23 56.44 -18.57
C GLY A 32 -34.67 55.17 -17.83
N MET A 33 -35.27 54.17 -18.51
CA MET A 33 -35.64 52.93 -17.84
C MET A 33 -34.44 52.02 -17.58
N LYS A 34 -34.35 51.52 -16.34
CA LYS A 34 -33.39 50.48 -15.96
C LYS A 34 -33.91 49.16 -16.52
N SER A 35 -33.29 48.65 -17.59
CA SER A 35 -33.74 47.43 -18.27
C SER A 35 -33.01 46.18 -17.82
N TYR A 36 -31.95 46.32 -17.01
CA TYR A 36 -31.07 45.22 -16.62
C TYR A 36 -30.88 45.19 -15.10
N ARG A 37 -30.93 43.98 -14.53
CA ARG A 37 -30.66 43.73 -13.12
C ARG A 37 -29.35 42.96 -12.99
N VAL A 38 -28.48 43.44 -12.10
CA VAL A 38 -27.24 42.76 -11.73
C VAL A 38 -27.52 41.89 -10.52
N TYR A 39 -27.07 40.66 -10.57
CA TYR A 39 -27.10 39.74 -9.44
C TYR A 39 -25.69 39.39 -9.01
N GLN A 40 -25.51 39.09 -7.73
CA GLN A 40 -24.31 38.45 -7.20
C GLN A 40 -24.74 37.33 -6.24
N ASN A 41 -24.21 36.12 -6.42
CA ASN A 41 -24.63 34.94 -5.66
C ASN A 41 -26.16 34.75 -5.67
N ASP A 42 -26.78 34.89 -6.85
CA ASP A 42 -28.24 34.86 -7.08
C ASP A 42 -29.06 35.92 -6.33
N LYS A 43 -28.40 36.87 -5.67
CA LYS A 43 -29.06 38.01 -5.00
C LYS A 43 -29.05 39.23 -5.89
N PRO A 44 -30.20 39.90 -6.10
CA PRO A 44 -30.24 41.12 -6.89
C PRO A 44 -29.49 42.24 -6.14
N LEU A 45 -28.53 42.87 -6.82
CA LEU A 45 -27.76 44.00 -6.29
C LEU A 45 -28.38 45.34 -6.70
N GLN A 46 -28.41 45.61 -8.01
CA GLN A 46 -28.82 46.90 -8.53
C GLN A 46 -29.26 46.81 -9.99
N GLU A 47 -30.15 47.71 -10.39
CA GLU A 47 -30.65 47.82 -11.75
C GLU A 47 -30.02 49.02 -12.49
N PHE A 48 -29.68 48.80 -13.77
CA PHE A 48 -28.97 49.76 -14.61
C PHE A 48 -29.60 49.85 -16.01
N GLY A 49 -29.26 50.92 -16.73
CA GLY A 49 -29.42 50.99 -18.18
C GLY A 49 -28.40 50.11 -18.93
N PRO A 50 -28.63 49.82 -20.23
CA PRO A 50 -27.91 48.79 -21.01
C PRO A 50 -26.38 48.85 -20.96
N ARG A 51 -25.79 50.04 -20.90
CA ARG A 51 -24.31 50.19 -20.95
C ARG A 51 -23.62 50.08 -19.59
N LYS A 52 -24.32 50.33 -18.47
CA LYS A 52 -23.71 50.39 -17.13
C LYS A 52 -23.74 49.05 -16.38
N ALA A 53 -24.68 48.17 -16.71
CA ALA A 53 -24.90 46.91 -16.00
C ALA A 53 -23.68 45.98 -16.01
N VAL A 54 -23.07 45.78 -17.19
CA VAL A 54 -21.90 44.91 -17.35
C VAL A 54 -20.67 45.46 -16.64
N ALA A 55 -20.40 46.76 -16.76
CA ALA A 55 -19.29 47.40 -16.07
C ALA A 55 -19.42 47.28 -14.54
N TYR A 56 -20.64 47.47 -14.01
CA TYR A 56 -20.91 47.27 -12.59
C TYR A 56 -20.74 45.81 -12.17
N ALA A 57 -21.34 44.87 -12.91
CA ALA A 57 -21.25 43.44 -12.60
C ALA A 57 -19.81 42.91 -12.64
N SER A 58 -18.99 43.39 -13.58
CA SER A 58 -17.59 42.98 -13.72
C SER A 58 -16.69 43.25 -12.50
N ALA A 59 -17.14 44.11 -11.57
CA ALA A 59 -16.44 44.35 -10.31
C ALA A 59 -16.71 43.28 -9.22
N TYR A 60 -17.67 42.38 -9.44
CA TYR A 60 -18.12 41.39 -8.46
C TYR A 60 -17.89 39.97 -8.99
N CYS A 61 -17.32 39.08 -8.18
CA CYS A 61 -17.27 37.64 -8.50
C CYS A 61 -18.66 37.01 -8.37
N ASN A 62 -18.93 35.95 -9.15
CA ASN A 62 -20.19 35.22 -9.14
C ASN A 62 -21.41 36.12 -9.39
N SER A 63 -21.33 36.91 -10.45
CA SER A 63 -22.34 37.88 -10.84
C SER A 63 -22.83 37.64 -12.26
N HIS A 64 -24.07 38.06 -12.51
CA HIS A 64 -24.64 38.05 -13.86
C HIS A 64 -25.54 39.27 -14.06
N VAL A 65 -25.77 39.60 -15.32
CA VAL A 65 -26.65 40.67 -15.78
C VAL A 65 -27.81 40.04 -16.53
N GLU A 66 -29.02 40.29 -16.05
CA GLU A 66 -30.26 39.77 -16.62
C GLU A 66 -31.11 40.93 -17.14
N LYS A 67 -31.72 40.78 -18.31
CA LYS A 67 -32.72 41.72 -18.82
C LYS A 67 -34.04 41.49 -18.09
N ILE A 68 -34.60 42.55 -17.49
CA ILE A 68 -35.75 42.44 -16.57
C ILE A 68 -37.00 41.92 -17.27
N GLU A 69 -37.26 42.37 -18.51
CA GLU A 69 -38.47 42.01 -19.25
C GLU A 69 -38.46 40.56 -19.75
N THR A 70 -37.33 40.12 -20.31
CA THR A 70 -37.24 38.83 -21.02
C THR A 70 -36.59 37.73 -20.18
N ARG A 71 -35.97 38.10 -19.05
CA ARG A 71 -35.13 37.21 -18.22
C ARG A 71 -33.90 36.67 -18.96
N GLU A 72 -33.56 37.26 -20.10
CA GLU A 72 -32.39 36.88 -20.90
C GLU A 72 -31.09 37.36 -20.24
N TRP A 73 -30.08 36.49 -20.25
CA TRP A 73 -28.76 36.82 -19.70
C TRP A 73 -27.96 37.61 -20.73
N LEU A 74 -27.46 38.77 -20.31
CA LEU A 74 -26.60 39.62 -21.12
C LEU A 74 -25.11 39.30 -20.90
N TRP A 75 -24.75 38.95 -19.67
CA TRP A 75 -23.36 38.73 -19.26
C TRP A 75 -23.29 38.01 -17.93
N ASP A 76 -22.24 37.22 -17.69
CA ASP A 76 -21.95 36.62 -16.40
C ASP A 76 -20.45 36.39 -16.18
N ASN A 77 -20.06 36.22 -14.91
CA ASN A 77 -18.76 35.71 -14.50
C ASN A 77 -18.90 34.64 -13.40
N LEU A 78 -19.86 33.74 -13.59
CA LEU A 78 -20.08 32.66 -12.64
C LEU A 78 -18.84 31.74 -12.58
N PRO A 79 -18.51 31.18 -11.40
CA PRO A 79 -17.46 30.19 -11.31
C PRO A 79 -17.70 29.01 -12.24
N CYS A 80 -16.70 28.64 -13.02
CA CYS A 80 -16.73 27.45 -13.86
C CYS A 80 -16.02 26.26 -13.18
N TYR A 81 -15.17 26.52 -12.19
CA TYR A 81 -14.36 25.52 -11.52
C TYR A 81 -14.50 25.60 -10.01
N LYS A 82 -14.54 24.45 -9.34
CA LYS A 82 -14.56 24.36 -7.88
C LYS A 82 -13.51 23.39 -7.38
N VAL A 83 -12.73 23.82 -6.39
CA VAL A 83 -11.64 23.03 -5.79
C VAL A 83 -12.16 22.33 -4.54
N TYR A 84 -11.76 21.07 -4.35
CA TYR A 84 -12.10 20.27 -3.18
C TYR A 84 -10.84 19.71 -2.54
N GLN A 85 -10.78 19.68 -1.20
CA GLN A 85 -9.76 18.99 -0.41
C GLN A 85 -10.46 17.99 0.52
N GLY A 86 -10.12 16.70 0.39
CA GLY A 86 -10.76 15.64 1.17
C GLY A 86 -12.29 15.57 1.00
N GLY A 87 -12.81 15.97 -0.17
CA GLY A 87 -14.25 16.03 -0.45
C GLY A 87 -14.97 17.30 0.03
N ILE A 88 -14.27 18.20 0.73
CA ILE A 88 -14.81 19.46 1.26
C ILE A 88 -14.37 20.63 0.37
N SER A 89 -15.23 21.63 0.21
CA SER A 89 -14.94 22.89 -0.51
C SER A 89 -15.35 24.10 0.34
N GLN A 90 -14.79 25.26 0.01
CA GLN A 90 -15.14 26.56 0.60
C GLN A 90 -15.75 27.49 -0.47
N SER A 91 -16.38 28.59 -0.05
CA SER A 91 -16.91 29.64 -0.95
C SER A 91 -15.81 30.31 -1.77
N GLU A 92 -14.62 30.47 -1.20
CA GLU A 92 -13.47 31.12 -1.84
C GLU A 92 -12.71 30.17 -2.78
N TRP A 93 -13.16 28.91 -2.92
CA TRP A 93 -12.52 27.88 -3.75
C TRP A 93 -13.25 27.66 -5.08
N GLU A 94 -13.94 28.70 -5.53
CA GLU A 94 -14.68 28.78 -6.77
C GLU A 94 -13.98 29.77 -7.70
N PHE A 95 -13.69 29.34 -8.93
CA PHE A 95 -12.85 30.07 -9.88
C PHE A 95 -13.49 30.11 -11.26
N VAL A 96 -13.33 31.24 -11.96
CA VAL A 96 -13.76 31.39 -13.35
C VAL A 96 -12.82 30.60 -14.28
N SER A 97 -11.51 30.57 -13.99
CA SER A 97 -10.51 29.93 -14.85
C SER A 97 -9.92 28.64 -14.25
N TYR A 98 -9.64 27.65 -15.10
CA TYR A 98 -8.97 26.41 -14.71
C TYR A 98 -7.57 26.68 -14.13
N ARG A 99 -6.85 27.67 -14.66
CA ARG A 99 -5.50 28.03 -14.21
C ARG A 99 -5.47 28.47 -12.75
N GLU A 100 -6.43 29.29 -12.33
CA GLU A 100 -6.55 29.73 -10.93
C GLU A 100 -6.93 28.57 -10.00
N ALA A 101 -7.89 27.74 -10.42
CA ALA A 101 -8.26 26.54 -9.70
C ALA A 101 -7.06 25.59 -9.52
N LEU A 102 -6.24 25.41 -10.56
CA LEU A 102 -5.04 24.56 -10.52
C LEU A 102 -3.97 25.12 -9.59
N ALA A 103 -3.73 26.43 -9.63
CA ALA A 103 -2.80 27.08 -8.71
C ALA A 103 -3.21 26.84 -7.25
N LYS A 104 -4.51 27.00 -6.93
CA LYS A 104 -5.04 26.70 -5.59
C LYS A 104 -4.89 25.22 -5.23
N ALA A 105 -5.30 24.31 -6.12
CA ALA A 105 -5.27 22.87 -5.88
C ALA A 105 -3.85 22.35 -5.64
N SER A 106 -2.87 22.81 -6.41
CA SER A 106 -1.46 22.39 -6.28
C SER A 106 -0.84 22.74 -4.92
N ALA A 107 -1.32 23.79 -4.26
CA ALA A 107 -0.85 24.20 -2.94
C ALA A 107 -1.41 23.36 -1.78
N LEU A 108 -2.48 22.59 -2.01
CA LEU A 108 -3.21 21.84 -0.98
C LEU A 108 -2.72 20.39 -0.80
N GLY A 109 -1.86 19.88 -1.69
CA GLY A 109 -1.33 18.51 -1.69
C GLY A 109 -2.38 17.44 -2.07
N THR A 110 -3.46 17.35 -1.28
CA THR A 110 -4.66 16.55 -1.59
C THR A 110 -5.74 17.46 -2.18
N ALA A 111 -5.98 17.40 -3.48
CA ALA A 111 -6.97 18.27 -4.10
C ALA A 111 -7.62 17.67 -5.34
N GLN A 112 -8.85 18.08 -5.60
CA GLN A 112 -9.60 17.75 -6.81
C GLN A 112 -10.21 19.04 -7.38
N ILE A 113 -10.36 19.10 -8.70
CA ILE A 113 -11.04 20.21 -9.38
C ILE A 113 -12.20 19.64 -10.16
N ARG A 114 -13.37 20.25 -9.98
CA ARG A 114 -14.56 19.99 -10.77
C ARG A 114 -14.78 21.12 -11.76
N ASP A 115 -15.05 20.78 -13.02
CA ASP A 115 -15.67 21.69 -13.98
C ASP A 115 -17.18 21.64 -13.72
N LEU A 116 -17.81 22.77 -13.41
CA LEU A 116 -19.21 22.84 -13.04
C LEU A 116 -20.16 22.68 -14.23
N GLN A 117 -19.65 22.79 -15.46
CA GLN A 117 -20.41 22.62 -16.69
C GLN A 117 -20.40 21.17 -17.19
N LYS A 118 -19.51 20.33 -16.66
CA LYS A 118 -19.32 18.95 -17.11
C LYS A 118 -19.37 17.96 -15.93
N PRO A 119 -19.81 16.72 -16.15
CA PRO A 119 -19.68 15.69 -15.12
C PRO A 119 -18.20 15.29 -14.93
N GLY A 120 -17.84 14.92 -13.70
CA GLY A 120 -16.53 14.34 -13.37
C GLY A 120 -15.48 15.32 -12.85
N TRP A 121 -14.29 14.78 -12.56
CA TRP A 121 -13.13 15.54 -12.08
C TRP A 121 -12.23 15.89 -13.25
N VAL A 122 -11.87 17.17 -13.39
CA VAL A 122 -10.90 17.62 -14.40
C VAL A 122 -9.46 17.60 -13.88
N TYR A 123 -9.28 17.47 -12.57
CA TYR A 123 -7.99 17.30 -11.90
C TYR A 123 -8.19 16.53 -10.58
N ALA A 124 -7.25 15.65 -10.24
CA ALA A 124 -7.23 14.96 -8.95
C ALA A 124 -5.81 14.56 -8.53
N VAL A 125 -5.44 14.92 -7.31
CA VAL A 125 -4.24 14.42 -6.61
C VAL A 125 -4.69 13.87 -5.26
N LEU A 126 -4.73 12.54 -5.17
CA LEU A 126 -5.15 11.79 -3.98
C LEU A 126 -3.93 11.12 -3.32
N PRO A 127 -3.92 10.94 -1.98
CA PRO A 127 -2.86 10.19 -1.32
C PRO A 127 -2.92 8.74 -1.79
N ARG A 128 -1.83 8.22 -2.34
CA ARG A 128 -1.78 6.84 -2.85
C ARG A 128 -1.21 5.86 -1.84
N TYR A 129 -0.54 6.37 -0.82
CA TYR A 129 0.20 5.59 0.16
C TYR A 129 -0.24 5.94 1.57
N ARG A 130 -0.55 4.91 2.34
CA ARG A 130 -0.82 5.01 3.78
C ARG A 130 0.32 4.37 4.53
N LEU A 131 0.82 5.07 5.53
CA LEU A 131 1.86 4.56 6.40
C LEU A 131 1.23 4.07 7.69
N TYR A 132 1.73 2.94 8.16
CA TYR A 132 1.28 2.29 9.37
C TYR A 132 2.45 2.11 10.32
N GLN A 133 2.19 2.20 11.62
CA GLN A 133 3.07 1.71 12.68
C GLN A 133 2.31 0.62 13.45
N GLY A 134 2.77 -0.63 13.33
CA GLY A 134 1.92 -1.81 13.54
C GLY A 134 0.73 -1.79 12.59
N GLU A 135 -0.48 -1.93 13.13
CA GLU A 135 -1.74 -1.83 12.38
C GLU A 135 -2.39 -0.44 12.45
N ARG A 136 -1.77 0.52 13.15
CA ARG A 136 -2.30 1.88 13.25
C ARG A 136 -1.82 2.72 12.07
N ALA A 137 -2.74 3.29 11.30
CA ALA A 137 -2.40 4.29 10.29
C ALA A 137 -1.85 5.56 10.97
N VAL A 138 -0.65 5.97 10.60
CA VAL A 138 0.05 7.11 11.21
C VAL A 138 0.20 8.29 10.26
N HIS A 139 0.23 8.05 8.95
CA HIS A 139 0.48 9.10 7.96
C HIS A 139 -0.05 8.74 6.57
N ARG A 140 -0.18 9.74 5.69
CA ARG A 140 -0.56 9.56 4.28
C ARG A 140 0.36 10.38 3.38
N GLU A 141 0.78 9.78 2.27
CA GLU A 141 1.69 10.40 1.30
C GLU A 141 1.23 10.17 -0.14
N HIS A 142 1.55 11.12 -0.99
CA HIS A 142 1.30 11.03 -2.44
C HIS A 142 2.46 10.39 -3.20
N SER A 143 3.66 10.51 -2.66
CA SER A 143 4.90 10.01 -3.26
C SER A 143 5.44 8.83 -2.48
N LEU A 144 5.79 7.75 -3.19
CA LEU A 144 6.41 6.59 -2.56
C LEU A 144 7.77 6.94 -1.96
N ALA A 145 8.53 7.84 -2.60
CA ALA A 145 9.82 8.28 -2.09
C ALA A 145 9.69 8.98 -0.73
N ARG A 146 8.72 9.90 -0.58
CA ARG A 146 8.43 10.56 0.70
C ARG A 146 7.93 9.57 1.75
N ALA A 147 7.06 8.65 1.33
CA ALA A 147 6.56 7.58 2.20
C ALA A 147 7.71 6.71 2.72
N LEU A 148 8.68 6.35 1.88
CA LEU A 148 9.87 5.58 2.27
C LEU A 148 10.74 6.36 3.26
N THR A 149 11.03 7.64 2.99
CA THR A 149 11.80 8.48 3.91
C THR A 149 11.15 8.56 5.28
N TYR A 150 9.83 8.75 5.35
CA TYR A 150 9.10 8.81 6.62
C TYR A 150 9.02 7.45 7.31
N ALA A 151 8.65 6.39 6.59
CA ALA A 151 8.46 5.06 7.19
C ALA A 151 9.78 4.48 7.73
N ALA A 152 10.91 4.80 7.10
CA ALA A 152 12.24 4.37 7.54
C ALA A 152 12.65 4.93 8.91
N THR A 153 12.06 6.04 9.39
CA THR A 153 12.34 6.59 10.72
C THR A 153 11.55 5.91 11.83
N LEU A 154 10.52 5.13 11.47
CA LEU A 154 9.64 4.45 12.41
C LEU A 154 10.02 2.97 12.52
N SER A 155 10.08 2.44 13.74
CA SER A 155 10.14 0.99 13.95
C SER A 155 8.77 0.35 13.75
N ASN A 156 8.77 -0.90 13.29
CA ASN A 156 7.56 -1.69 13.07
C ASN A 156 6.55 -0.99 12.15
N SER A 157 7.03 -0.43 11.05
CA SER A 157 6.23 0.36 10.12
C SER A 157 6.06 -0.32 8.76
N SER A 158 4.98 0.04 8.07
CA SER A 158 4.72 -0.41 6.70
C SER A 158 4.11 0.70 5.85
N ILE A 159 4.35 0.63 4.54
CA ILE A 159 3.69 1.46 3.53
C ILE A 159 2.72 0.56 2.78
N ARG A 160 1.45 0.96 2.74
CA ARG A 160 0.38 0.24 2.04
C ARG A 160 -0.19 1.11 0.93
N ALA A 161 -0.51 0.49 -0.21
CA ALA A 161 -1.27 1.13 -1.28
C ALA A 161 -2.75 1.32 -0.86
N GLU A 162 -3.55 2.01 -1.68
CA GLU A 162 -4.98 2.21 -1.40
C GLU A 162 -5.78 0.91 -1.28
N ASP A 163 -5.38 -0.12 -2.03
CA ASP A 163 -5.93 -1.49 -1.98
C ASP A 163 -5.42 -2.31 -0.78
N ASN A 164 -4.75 -1.67 0.19
CA ASN A 164 -4.08 -2.25 1.36
C ASN A 164 -2.89 -3.17 1.06
N ARG A 165 -2.45 -3.31 -0.19
CA ARG A 165 -1.25 -4.10 -0.50
C ARG A 165 0.00 -3.47 0.12
N ILE A 166 0.78 -4.27 0.85
CA ILE A 166 2.04 -3.82 1.47
C ILE A 166 3.09 -3.62 0.37
N LEU A 167 3.61 -2.40 0.26
CA LEU A 167 4.65 -2.03 -0.70
C LEU A 167 6.05 -2.05 -0.07
N TRP A 168 6.12 -1.86 1.24
CA TRP A 168 7.35 -1.86 2.03
C TRP A 168 7.01 -2.07 3.50
N SER A 169 7.88 -2.76 4.25
CA SER A 169 7.81 -2.79 5.70
C SER A 169 9.20 -2.96 6.32
N ASN A 170 9.34 -2.53 7.57
CA ASN A 170 10.44 -2.93 8.44
C ASN A 170 9.94 -3.65 9.70
N THR A 171 8.72 -4.17 9.65
CA THR A 171 8.11 -4.95 10.74
C THR A 171 8.91 -6.22 10.97
N LYS A 172 9.36 -6.42 12.21
CA LYS A 172 10.01 -7.66 12.64
C LYS A 172 9.00 -8.47 13.44
N LYS A 173 8.69 -9.67 12.96
CA LYS A 173 7.91 -10.64 13.75
C LYS A 173 8.83 -11.18 14.86
N LEU A 174 8.37 -11.18 16.11
CA LEU A 174 9.02 -11.97 17.15
C LEU A 174 8.90 -13.45 16.75
N LEU A 175 10.01 -14.18 16.77
CA LEU A 175 10.04 -15.61 16.54
C LEU A 175 10.40 -16.32 17.85
N ALA A 176 9.60 -17.30 18.24
CA ALA A 176 9.87 -18.17 19.38
C ALA A 176 10.46 -19.51 18.89
N LEU A 177 11.69 -19.80 19.32
CA LEU A 177 12.37 -21.07 19.07
C LEU A 177 12.46 -21.88 20.37
N GLY A 178 12.06 -23.14 20.30
CA GLY A 178 12.13 -24.10 21.41
C GLY A 178 13.25 -25.08 21.17
N TRP A 179 14.22 -25.11 22.07
CA TRP A 179 15.26 -26.14 22.07
C TRP A 179 14.83 -27.29 22.99
N ASN A 180 14.74 -28.50 22.44
CA ASN A 180 14.22 -29.66 23.17
C ASN A 180 15.23 -30.28 24.14
N GLY A 181 16.53 -30.06 23.92
CA GLY A 181 17.61 -30.65 24.73
C GLY A 181 17.82 -32.15 24.53
N THR A 182 17.15 -32.79 23.56
CA THR A 182 17.18 -34.23 23.35
C THR A 182 16.90 -34.60 21.88
N SER A 183 17.27 -35.82 21.50
CA SER A 183 16.85 -36.48 20.24
C SER A 183 15.65 -37.41 20.43
N ASP A 184 15.27 -37.72 21.67
CA ASP A 184 14.23 -38.71 21.99
C ASP A 184 12.83 -38.24 21.52
N SER A 185 12.19 -39.07 20.69
CA SER A 185 10.95 -38.68 20.03
C SER A 185 9.76 -38.57 20.97
N PHE A 186 9.72 -39.40 22.02
CA PHE A 186 8.66 -39.34 23.03
C PHE A 186 8.74 -38.04 23.83
N SER A 187 9.95 -37.70 24.30
CA SER A 187 10.21 -36.48 25.05
C SER A 187 9.89 -35.22 24.24
N ILE A 188 10.32 -35.15 22.98
CA ILE A 188 10.02 -34.02 22.08
C ILE A 188 8.50 -33.88 21.86
N THR A 189 7.81 -34.98 21.58
CA THR A 189 6.36 -34.97 21.38
C THR A 189 5.62 -34.48 22.64
N SER A 190 6.07 -34.92 23.82
CA SER A 190 5.50 -34.50 25.10
C SER A 190 5.73 -33.00 25.38
N GLN A 191 6.90 -32.46 25.06
CA GLN A 191 7.20 -31.03 25.21
C GLN A 191 6.32 -30.19 24.27
N LEU A 192 6.18 -30.61 23.02
CA LEU A 192 5.34 -29.92 22.02
C LEU A 192 3.87 -29.89 22.40
N ALA A 193 3.35 -30.94 23.04
CA ALA A 193 1.96 -30.99 23.49
C ALA A 193 1.63 -29.93 24.57
N GLY A 194 2.61 -29.54 25.39
CA GLY A 194 2.45 -28.56 26.47
C GLY A 194 2.76 -27.11 26.08
N THR A 195 3.18 -26.84 24.83
CA THR A 195 3.73 -25.54 24.43
C THR A 195 2.80 -24.81 23.45
N GLN A 196 2.58 -23.51 23.66
CA GLN A 196 1.80 -22.65 22.77
C GLN A 196 2.64 -21.45 22.30
N GLY A 197 2.34 -20.93 21.11
CA GLY A 197 3.01 -19.75 20.56
C GLY A 197 4.44 -20.01 20.07
N LEU A 198 4.81 -21.28 19.87
CA LEU A 198 6.09 -21.68 19.28
C LEU A 198 6.05 -21.47 17.77
N ASP A 199 7.11 -20.89 17.19
CA ASP A 199 7.28 -20.80 15.73
C ASP A 199 8.22 -21.90 15.21
N ILE A 200 9.25 -22.27 15.99
CA ILE A 200 10.34 -23.15 15.58
C ILE A 200 10.62 -24.20 16.65
N ASP A 201 10.73 -25.47 16.27
CA ASP A 201 11.21 -26.56 17.13
C ASP A 201 12.64 -26.95 16.71
N SER A 202 13.52 -27.16 17.70
CA SER A 202 14.95 -27.42 17.51
C SER A 202 15.42 -28.65 18.30
N PRO A 203 15.17 -29.87 17.78
CA PRO A 203 15.67 -31.10 18.39
C PRO A 203 17.19 -31.24 18.28
N THR A 204 17.84 -31.85 19.27
CA THR A 204 19.29 -32.13 19.23
C THR A 204 19.55 -33.39 18.39
N TRP A 205 19.58 -33.26 17.06
CA TRP A 205 19.69 -34.41 16.15
C TRP A 205 21.05 -34.63 15.52
N PHE A 206 21.83 -33.58 15.32
CA PHE A 206 23.04 -33.66 14.51
C PHE A 206 24.28 -33.31 15.30
N GLN A 207 25.36 -34.03 15.02
CA GLN A 207 26.62 -33.84 15.72
C GLN A 207 27.81 -34.05 14.79
N LEU A 208 28.83 -33.18 14.90
CA LEU A 208 30.16 -33.47 14.36
C LEU A 208 30.78 -34.60 15.19
N ASP A 209 30.87 -35.79 14.62
CA ASP A 209 31.38 -36.96 15.34
C ASP A 209 32.90 -36.97 15.37
N LYS A 210 33.53 -36.71 14.22
CA LYS A 210 34.97 -36.83 13.98
C LYS A 210 35.48 -35.68 13.13
N ALA A 211 36.78 -35.39 13.27
CA ALA A 211 37.43 -34.26 12.59
C ALA A 211 37.44 -34.40 11.06
N ASP A 212 37.25 -35.62 10.55
CA ASP A 212 37.13 -35.92 9.12
C ASP A 212 35.77 -35.53 8.52
N GLY A 213 34.89 -34.89 9.29
CA GLY A 213 33.56 -34.46 8.86
C GLY A 213 32.49 -35.54 8.94
N THR A 214 32.72 -36.64 9.67
CA THR A 214 31.67 -37.62 9.97
C THR A 214 30.56 -36.99 10.79
N LEU A 215 29.31 -37.15 10.33
CA LEU A 215 28.08 -36.67 10.96
C LEU A 215 27.42 -37.82 11.74
N THR A 216 27.10 -37.62 13.02
CA THR A 216 26.09 -38.44 13.70
C THR A 216 24.71 -37.86 13.40
N ASP A 217 23.78 -38.72 13.03
CA ASP A 217 22.39 -38.39 12.74
C ASP A 217 21.46 -39.19 13.67
N ASN A 218 20.77 -38.49 14.57
CA ASN A 218 19.76 -39.01 15.48
C ASN A 218 18.34 -38.54 15.10
N SER A 219 18.15 -38.06 13.88
CA SER A 219 16.85 -37.55 13.41
C SER A 219 15.85 -38.68 13.14
N ASN A 220 14.57 -38.31 13.13
CA ASN A 220 13.47 -39.23 12.87
C ASN A 220 12.48 -38.60 11.87
N ASP A 221 12.23 -39.29 10.75
CA ASP A 221 11.39 -38.77 9.66
C ASP A 221 9.93 -38.59 10.08
N ALA A 222 9.39 -39.51 10.89
CA ALA A 222 8.01 -39.44 11.36
C ALA A 222 7.81 -38.27 12.32
N LEU A 223 8.78 -38.04 13.22
CA LEU A 223 8.75 -36.88 14.11
C LEU A 223 8.92 -35.57 13.34
N ALA A 224 9.81 -35.51 12.36
CA ALA A 224 9.96 -34.34 11.50
C ALA A 224 8.64 -33.98 10.79
N ALA A 225 7.97 -34.98 10.21
CA ALA A 225 6.65 -34.79 9.62
C ALA A 225 5.63 -34.28 10.65
N ALA A 226 5.58 -34.89 11.85
CA ALA A 226 4.65 -34.48 12.90
C ALA A 226 4.88 -33.05 13.42
N ILE A 227 6.13 -32.57 13.46
CA ILE A 227 6.45 -31.18 13.79
C ILE A 227 5.91 -30.24 12.71
N LYS A 228 6.14 -30.58 11.43
CA LYS A 228 5.68 -29.79 10.29
C LYS A 228 4.15 -29.75 10.19
N ASP A 229 3.46 -30.85 10.49
CA ASP A 229 1.99 -30.94 10.49
C ASP A 229 1.35 -30.02 11.56
N LYS A 230 2.10 -29.67 12.61
CA LYS A 230 1.68 -28.66 13.61
C LYS A 230 1.88 -27.22 13.13
N GLY A 231 2.39 -27.02 11.90
CA GLY A 231 2.69 -25.70 11.34
C GLY A 231 3.98 -25.07 11.87
N LEU A 232 4.82 -25.83 12.57
CA LEU A 232 6.09 -25.36 13.11
C LEU A 232 7.19 -25.43 12.05
N GLN A 233 8.15 -24.50 12.14
CA GLN A 233 9.42 -24.65 11.43
C GLN A 233 10.30 -25.66 12.15
N LEU A 234 11.04 -26.45 11.39
CA LEU A 234 11.98 -27.43 11.90
C LEU A 234 13.40 -26.95 11.65
N MET A 235 14.13 -26.65 12.73
CA MET A 235 15.54 -26.25 12.68
C MET A 235 16.36 -27.08 13.67
N PRO A 236 16.73 -28.33 13.31
CA PRO A 236 17.43 -29.22 14.23
C PRO A 236 18.77 -28.63 14.66
N LEU A 237 19.13 -28.85 15.92
CA LEU A 237 20.40 -28.43 16.49
C LEU A 237 21.54 -29.34 16.00
N VAL A 238 22.65 -28.69 15.66
CA VAL A 238 23.88 -29.30 15.15
C VAL A 238 25.03 -28.88 16.06
N HIS A 239 25.60 -29.81 16.83
CA HIS A 239 26.64 -29.48 17.81
C HIS A 239 27.97 -30.17 17.55
N ASN A 240 29.02 -29.70 18.24
CA ASN A 240 30.40 -30.18 18.11
C ASN A 240 30.93 -30.86 19.38
N LYS A 241 30.05 -31.38 20.23
CA LYS A 241 30.40 -32.01 21.52
C LYS A 241 31.14 -31.07 22.51
N PHE A 242 31.13 -29.75 22.28
CA PHE A 242 31.99 -28.80 23.01
C PHE A 242 33.50 -29.12 22.88
N ASP A 243 33.88 -29.95 21.91
CA ASP A 243 35.25 -30.42 21.74
C ASP A 243 36.04 -29.45 20.85
N MET A 244 36.86 -28.63 21.50
CA MET A 244 37.70 -27.63 20.85
C MET A 244 38.75 -28.25 19.91
N ALA A 245 39.31 -29.42 20.27
CA ALA A 245 40.37 -30.07 19.49
C ALA A 245 39.80 -30.69 18.21
N LEU A 246 38.67 -31.40 18.34
CA LEU A 246 37.87 -31.91 17.24
C LEU A 246 37.53 -30.79 16.25
N THR A 247 36.96 -29.70 16.78
CA THR A 247 36.51 -28.56 15.96
C THR A 247 37.67 -27.87 15.26
N SER A 248 38.80 -27.71 15.95
CA SER A 248 40.01 -27.11 15.37
C SER A 248 40.61 -27.95 14.25
N ALA A 249 40.57 -29.28 14.36
CA ALA A 249 41.03 -30.17 13.30
C ALA A 249 40.08 -30.13 12.09
N PHE A 250 38.77 -30.21 12.33
CA PHE A 250 37.74 -30.11 11.29
C PHE A 250 37.81 -28.81 10.50
N LEU A 251 37.91 -27.66 11.16
CA LEU A 251 37.90 -26.34 10.49
C LEU A 251 39.15 -26.08 9.63
N LYS A 252 40.21 -26.86 9.77
CA LYS A 252 41.43 -26.78 8.94
C LYS A 252 41.35 -27.63 7.68
N ASP A 253 40.42 -28.58 7.63
CA ASP A 253 40.30 -29.53 6.52
C ASP A 253 39.07 -29.17 5.66
N THR A 254 39.32 -28.66 4.47
CA THR A 254 38.27 -28.29 3.51
C THR A 254 37.49 -29.51 3.02
N ALA A 255 38.12 -30.67 2.86
CA ALA A 255 37.45 -31.90 2.42
C ALA A 255 36.51 -32.42 3.51
N ALA A 256 36.96 -32.40 4.78
CA ALA A 256 36.12 -32.71 5.93
C ALA A 256 34.91 -31.78 6.02
N GLN A 257 35.11 -30.47 5.84
CA GLN A 257 34.03 -29.48 5.82
C GLN A 257 33.01 -29.78 4.72
N MET A 258 33.45 -30.07 3.49
CA MET A 258 32.56 -30.42 2.39
C MET A 258 31.79 -31.72 2.65
N LYS A 259 32.44 -32.75 3.19
CA LYS A 259 31.80 -34.03 3.55
C LYS A 259 30.69 -33.82 4.59
N PHE A 260 30.99 -33.08 5.65
CA PHE A 260 30.02 -32.77 6.72
C PHE A 260 28.84 -31.96 6.18
N ILE A 261 29.12 -30.86 5.46
CA ILE A 261 28.09 -29.99 4.87
C ILE A 261 27.19 -30.78 3.91
N SER A 262 27.78 -31.60 3.03
CA SER A 262 27.01 -32.41 2.08
C SER A 262 26.07 -33.39 2.79
N SER A 263 26.59 -34.13 3.77
CA SER A 263 25.80 -35.09 4.55
C SER A 263 24.65 -34.41 5.29
N LEU A 264 24.95 -33.30 5.98
CA LEU A 264 23.97 -32.56 6.78
C LEU A 264 22.89 -31.91 5.90
N THR A 265 23.27 -31.26 4.80
CA THR A 265 22.31 -30.64 3.88
C THR A 265 21.44 -31.69 3.16
N SER A 266 22.00 -32.84 2.79
CA SER A 266 21.23 -33.95 2.23
C SER A 266 20.18 -34.46 3.22
N ARG A 267 20.56 -34.64 4.49
CA ARG A 267 19.62 -35.10 5.52
C ARG A 267 18.55 -34.07 5.86
N LEU A 268 18.91 -32.80 6.04
CA LEU A 268 17.96 -31.71 6.28
C LEU A 268 16.94 -31.58 5.14
N SER A 269 17.38 -31.74 3.89
CA SER A 269 16.49 -31.77 2.72
C SER A 269 15.51 -32.96 2.79
N GLY A 270 16.00 -34.16 3.13
CA GLY A 270 15.15 -35.34 3.30
C GLY A 270 14.10 -35.18 4.41
N LEU A 271 14.44 -34.48 5.49
CA LEU A 271 13.54 -34.14 6.60
C LEU A 271 12.58 -32.98 6.29
N LYS A 272 12.77 -32.29 5.15
CA LYS A 272 12.10 -31.02 4.83
C LYS A 272 12.27 -29.97 5.94
N ALA A 273 13.45 -29.94 6.56
CA ALA A 273 13.79 -28.95 7.57
C ALA A 273 13.90 -27.54 6.94
N ASP A 274 13.43 -26.53 7.68
CA ASP A 274 13.45 -25.12 7.23
C ASP A 274 14.84 -24.49 7.42
N GLY A 275 15.69 -25.13 8.22
CA GLY A 275 17.06 -24.72 8.46
C GLY A 275 17.78 -25.64 9.44
N ALA A 276 18.86 -25.12 10.03
CA ALA A 276 19.61 -25.77 11.09
C ALA A 276 19.98 -24.75 12.15
N ASN A 277 20.02 -25.18 13.40
CA ASN A 277 20.51 -24.41 14.54
C ASN A 277 21.96 -24.83 14.84
N LEU A 278 22.93 -24.07 14.33
CA LEU A 278 24.35 -24.41 14.45
C LEU A 278 24.89 -23.99 15.82
N ASP A 279 25.19 -24.98 16.65
CA ASP A 279 25.62 -24.82 18.03
C ASP A 279 27.04 -25.40 18.23
N PHE A 280 28.00 -24.79 17.53
CA PHE A 280 29.42 -25.12 17.73
C PHE A 280 29.98 -24.26 18.85
N GLU A 281 30.21 -24.87 20.00
CA GLU A 281 30.71 -24.20 21.19
C GLU A 281 32.19 -24.50 21.44
N ASN A 282 32.83 -23.72 22.32
CA ASN A 282 34.25 -23.91 22.67
C ASN A 282 35.22 -23.88 21.45
N ILE A 283 34.99 -22.96 20.52
CA ILE A 283 35.83 -22.79 19.33
C ILE A 283 37.07 -21.95 19.68
N ARG A 284 38.27 -22.43 19.31
CA ARG A 284 39.52 -21.68 19.49
C ARG A 284 39.49 -20.36 18.70
N SER A 285 40.14 -19.32 19.23
CA SER A 285 40.42 -18.10 18.45
C SER A 285 41.22 -18.46 17.19
N GLY A 286 40.65 -18.21 16.01
CA GLY A 286 41.18 -18.74 14.74
C GLY A 286 40.15 -18.68 13.60
N PRO A 287 40.26 -19.51 12.54
CA PRO A 287 39.30 -19.52 11.45
C PRO A 287 37.90 -19.80 12.00
N ARG A 288 37.05 -18.77 11.95
CA ARG A 288 35.64 -18.88 12.36
C ARG A 288 34.91 -19.81 11.37
N PRO A 289 33.83 -20.49 11.77
CA PRO A 289 33.00 -21.34 10.88
C PRO A 289 32.20 -20.50 9.85
N VAL A 290 32.76 -19.41 9.34
CA VAL A 290 32.21 -18.52 8.32
C VAL A 290 31.91 -19.29 7.05
N TYR A 291 32.70 -20.31 6.71
CA TYR A 291 32.45 -21.15 5.53
C TYR A 291 31.19 -22.01 5.71
N LEU A 292 31.01 -22.60 6.90
CA LEU A 292 29.81 -23.37 7.27
C LEU A 292 28.57 -22.48 7.15
N ILE A 293 28.57 -21.32 7.82
CA ILE A 293 27.46 -20.36 7.81
C ILE A 293 27.14 -19.86 6.39
N ARG A 294 28.17 -19.53 5.58
CA ARG A 294 27.98 -19.01 4.21
C ARG A 294 27.42 -20.06 3.25
N HIS A 295 27.83 -21.32 3.37
CA HIS A 295 27.30 -22.41 2.54
C HIS A 295 25.87 -22.81 2.94
N PHE A 296 25.55 -22.81 4.24
CA PHE A 296 24.19 -23.01 4.73
C PHE A 296 23.21 -21.98 4.15
N LEU A 297 23.59 -20.70 4.17
CA LEU A 297 22.78 -19.61 3.61
C LEU A 297 22.57 -19.71 2.09
N CYS A 298 23.52 -20.26 1.34
CA CYS A 298 23.38 -20.41 -0.12
C CYS A 298 22.49 -21.58 -0.54
N ARG A 299 22.41 -22.67 0.26
CA ARG A 299 21.56 -23.84 -0.06
C ARG A 299 20.16 -23.75 0.53
N SER A 300 19.95 -23.09 1.69
CA SER A 300 18.59 -22.82 2.18
C SER A 300 17.80 -21.91 1.23
N ALA A 301 18.47 -20.94 0.60
CA ALA A 301 17.90 -20.09 -0.45
C ALA A 301 17.49 -20.86 -1.73
N ALA A 302 18.05 -22.06 -1.95
CA ALA A 302 17.69 -22.93 -3.07
C ALA A 302 16.53 -23.90 -2.75
N LEU A 303 16.27 -24.15 -1.45
CA LEU A 303 15.16 -24.99 -0.97
C LEU A 303 13.86 -24.19 -0.78
N GLY A 304 13.94 -22.86 -0.62
CA GLY A 304 12.81 -21.93 -0.56
C GLY A 304 12.23 -21.61 -1.95
N GLY A 305 11.51 -22.57 -2.54
CA GLY A 305 10.68 -22.32 -3.72
C GLY A 305 9.46 -21.48 -3.39
N ASN A 306 9.28 -20.37 -4.14
CA ASN A 306 8.10 -19.49 -4.20
C ASN A 306 7.74 -18.74 -2.91
N GLU A 307 8.44 -17.64 -2.62
CA GLU A 307 7.84 -16.32 -2.37
C GLU A 307 8.93 -15.29 -2.08
N ALA A 308 9.29 -14.49 -3.10
CA ALA A 308 9.74 -13.10 -2.97
C ALA A 308 10.15 -12.56 -4.35
N VAL A 309 9.27 -11.74 -4.92
CA VAL A 309 9.60 -10.78 -5.98
C VAL A 309 10.75 -9.89 -5.48
N GLY A 310 11.91 -9.96 -6.14
CA GLY A 310 13.03 -9.05 -5.89
C GLY A 310 14.41 -9.70 -5.91
N ARG A 311 14.82 -10.28 -7.04
CA ARG A 311 16.23 -10.66 -7.25
C ARG A 311 17.11 -9.41 -7.19
N SER A 312 17.84 -9.23 -6.09
CA SER A 312 18.92 -8.23 -6.05
C SER A 312 20.14 -8.78 -6.80
N SER A 313 20.82 -7.90 -7.54
CA SER A 313 22.00 -8.18 -8.37
C SER A 313 23.25 -8.66 -7.60
N ALA A 314 23.12 -8.90 -6.30
CA ALA A 314 24.17 -9.46 -5.44
C ALA A 314 24.28 -10.99 -5.57
N GLY A 315 23.16 -11.70 -5.81
CA GLY A 315 23.15 -13.16 -5.90
C GLY A 315 23.89 -13.73 -7.12
N LYS A 316 23.80 -13.06 -8.27
CA LYS A 316 24.52 -13.49 -9.50
C LYS A 316 26.04 -13.36 -9.38
N ARG A 317 26.54 -12.35 -8.65
CA ARG A 317 27.98 -12.10 -8.50
C ARG A 317 28.68 -13.09 -7.56
N ALA A 318 27.93 -13.80 -6.71
CA ALA A 318 28.48 -14.82 -5.84
C ALA A 318 28.81 -16.12 -6.60
N LEU A 319 27.99 -16.48 -7.59
CA LEU A 319 28.20 -17.66 -8.45
C LEU A 319 29.36 -17.51 -9.43
N GLU A 320 29.56 -16.31 -10.01
CA GLU A 320 30.65 -16.09 -10.98
C GLU A 320 32.05 -16.04 -10.36
N ARG A 321 32.18 -15.89 -9.04
CA ARG A 321 33.48 -15.92 -8.34
C ARG A 321 33.95 -17.32 -7.95
N GLU A 322 33.11 -18.35 -8.03
CA GLU A 322 33.50 -19.74 -7.74
C GLU A 322 34.34 -20.36 -8.87
N HIS A 323 34.20 -19.92 -10.12
CA HIS A 323 34.97 -20.48 -11.24
C HIS A 323 36.39 -19.93 -11.39
N ARG A 324 36.90 -19.15 -10.43
CA ARG A 324 38.21 -18.48 -10.55
C ARG A 324 39.12 -18.59 -9.32
N LEU A 325 38.89 -19.57 -8.43
CA LEU A 325 39.80 -19.90 -7.33
C LEU A 325 39.96 -21.41 -7.21
#